data_AF-A0A315CEJ2-F1
#
_entry.id   AF-A0A315CEJ2-F1
#
_cell.length_a   1.000
_cell.length_b   1.000
_cell.length_c   1.000
_cell.angle_alpha   90.00
_cell.angle_beta   90.00
_cell.angle_gamma   90.00
#
_symmetry.space_group_name_H-M   'P 1'
#
loop_
_entity.id
_entity.type
_entity.pdbx_description
1 polymer ?
#
loop_
_entity_poly.entity_id
_entity_poly.type
_entity_poly.pdbx_seq_one_letter_code
_entity_poly.pdbx_strand_id
1 'polypeptide(L)'
;MTHTVAATAMPQKPRHPQIAMVMVCLLGMAVFTSVAFTNIAVLGLVLLAPLAWRDFLKTKQVIEPDAKLFWGLVMALCVWDVCTNVLAGFALGAALKELLHDLRTLGFVVVLWAVFVNPRVARVAFCAFAGGVLVLGSLNLLFTLTGYVPQGEYFTTGHMRMSHMSHMYGQALVGLVFVLAQMWLVRPQLAWRVAVPLVLLVASLFLASERRTGWLLMAAGFGVWGLLNAKRLFVGKYKWLLLLAVACVLSVVATSDVVHRRMALAAVEFGQYLDMTPQERSGNVLGSVSVRMQYAATAWEAIKQSNWWVGVGSLGFSQAYQTAATALQVSPQSWATYNWGNPHNEYLYMLATKGVVGLAFYLAIFVQACRVAWGKTDEVQRIGLVMFVFLFMLSITTNSMMVDMEEGHFTLLILLVFLAPKSLGLDGSKSENI
;
A
#
# COMPACT_ATOMS: atom_id res chain seq x y z
N MET A 1 -14.33 45.95 -50.41
CA MET A 1 -13.65 45.59 -49.14
C MET A 1 -14.44 44.48 -48.48
N THR A 2 -14.01 43.23 -48.67
CA THR A 2 -14.59 42.05 -48.02
C THR A 2 -13.56 41.51 -47.03
N HIS A 3 -13.76 41.78 -45.75
CA HIS A 3 -12.94 41.22 -44.68
C HIS A 3 -13.37 39.77 -44.42
N THR A 4 -12.59 38.81 -44.92
CA THR A 4 -12.64 37.42 -44.47
C THR A 4 -12.06 37.33 -43.06
N VAL A 5 -12.93 37.13 -42.07
CA VAL A 5 -12.55 36.79 -40.70
C VAL A 5 -12.05 35.35 -40.71
N ALA A 6 -10.74 35.16 -40.44
CA ALA A 6 -10.15 33.85 -40.27
C ALA A 6 -10.78 33.16 -39.05
N ALA A 7 -11.38 31.98 -39.27
CA ALA A 7 -11.88 31.14 -38.20
C ALA A 7 -10.71 30.69 -37.31
N THR A 8 -10.62 31.24 -36.11
CA THR A 8 -9.74 30.76 -35.04
C THR A 8 -10.16 29.34 -34.67
N ALA A 9 -9.40 28.36 -35.17
CA ALA A 9 -9.57 26.97 -34.78
C ALA A 9 -9.44 26.85 -33.25
N MET A 10 -10.52 26.46 -32.57
CA MET A 10 -10.48 26.21 -31.14
C MET A 10 -9.43 25.13 -30.85
N PRO A 11 -8.48 25.36 -29.93
CA PRO A 11 -7.46 24.38 -29.61
C PRO A 11 -8.13 23.11 -29.09
N GLN A 12 -8.01 22.01 -29.84
CA GLN A 12 -8.53 20.71 -29.42
C GLN A 12 -7.89 20.33 -28.09
N LYS A 13 -8.72 20.13 -27.07
CA LYS A 13 -8.28 19.66 -25.77
C LYS A 13 -7.59 18.30 -25.93
N PRO A 14 -6.40 18.10 -25.35
CA PRO A 14 -5.68 16.84 -25.51
C PRO A 14 -6.54 15.67 -25.02
N ARG A 15 -6.63 14.58 -25.80
CA ARG A 15 -7.46 13.40 -25.48
C ARG A 15 -6.81 12.47 -24.44
N HIS A 16 -5.49 12.53 -24.28
CA HIS A 16 -4.76 11.63 -23.39
C HIS A 16 -5.21 11.65 -21.91
N PRO A 17 -5.64 12.78 -21.28
CA PRO A 17 -6.15 12.78 -19.91
C PRO A 17 -7.50 12.08 -19.79
N GLN A 18 -8.32 12.10 -20.85
CA GLN A 18 -9.61 11.38 -20.85
C GLN A 18 -9.40 9.87 -20.86
N ILE A 19 -8.46 9.40 -21.67
CA ILE A 19 -8.08 7.99 -21.70
C ILE A 19 -7.43 7.60 -20.36
N ALA A 20 -6.57 8.45 -19.80
CA ALA A 20 -5.98 8.23 -18.49
C ALA A 20 -7.05 8.09 -17.40
N MET A 21 -8.10 8.92 -17.41
CA MET A 21 -9.24 8.79 -16.48
C MET A 21 -9.93 7.42 -16.58
N VAL A 22 -10.12 6.88 -17.79
CA VAL A 22 -10.66 5.53 -17.98
C VAL A 22 -9.72 4.47 -17.40
N MET A 23 -8.42 4.58 -17.68
CA MET A 23 -7.43 3.62 -17.21
C MET A 23 -7.28 3.64 -15.68
N VAL A 24 -7.29 4.80 -15.03
CA VAL A 24 -7.24 4.87 -13.56
C VAL A 24 -8.53 4.40 -12.90
N CYS A 25 -9.69 4.56 -13.56
CA CYS A 25 -10.94 3.93 -13.11
C CYS A 25 -10.83 2.41 -13.14
N LEU A 26 -10.34 1.85 -14.25
CA LEU A 26 -10.12 0.41 -14.38
C LEU A 26 -9.13 -0.06 -13.31
N LEU A 27 -8.00 0.64 -13.14
CA LEU A 27 -7.00 0.31 -12.12
C LEU A 27 -7.57 0.31 -10.70
N GLY A 28 -8.30 1.36 -10.31
CA GLY A 28 -8.87 1.49 -8.97
C GLY A 28 -9.87 0.39 -8.62
N MET A 29 -10.57 -0.17 -9.61
CA MET A 29 -11.50 -1.29 -9.43
C MET A 29 -10.80 -2.65 -9.55
N ALA A 30 -9.85 -2.78 -10.47
CA ALA A 30 -9.17 -4.04 -10.79
C ALA A 30 -8.14 -4.45 -9.75
N VAL A 31 -7.52 -3.49 -9.04
CA VAL A 31 -6.43 -3.78 -8.08
C VAL A 31 -6.84 -4.76 -6.97
N PHE A 32 -8.14 -4.89 -6.68
CA PHE A 32 -8.68 -5.82 -5.68
C PHE A 32 -9.29 -7.10 -6.25
N THR A 33 -9.41 -7.21 -7.57
CA THR A 33 -10.26 -8.23 -8.22
C THR A 33 -9.58 -8.97 -9.35
N SER A 34 -8.64 -8.35 -10.06
CA SER A 34 -8.01 -8.93 -11.26
C SER A 34 -6.62 -8.38 -11.53
N VAL A 35 -5.63 -9.26 -11.46
CA VAL A 35 -4.25 -9.01 -11.91
C VAL A 35 -4.20 -8.62 -13.39
N ALA A 36 -4.96 -9.33 -14.24
CA ALA A 36 -4.95 -9.09 -15.68
C ALA A 36 -5.43 -7.67 -16.01
N PHE A 37 -6.55 -7.25 -15.43
CA PHE A 37 -7.05 -5.88 -15.65
C PHE A 37 -6.17 -4.82 -15.00
N THR A 38 -5.54 -5.11 -13.86
CA THR A 38 -4.54 -4.24 -13.25
C THR A 38 -3.37 -3.99 -14.20
N ASN A 39 -2.81 -5.05 -14.78
CA ASN A 39 -1.72 -4.96 -15.74
C ASN A 39 -2.12 -4.23 -17.03
N ILE A 40 -3.32 -4.49 -17.57
CA ILE A 40 -3.85 -3.77 -18.74
C ILE A 40 -3.98 -2.27 -18.45
N ALA A 41 -4.53 -1.90 -17.29
CA ALA A 41 -4.70 -0.51 -16.90
C ALA A 41 -3.35 0.20 -16.75
N VAL A 42 -2.39 -0.43 -16.07
CA VAL A 42 -1.04 0.12 -15.86
C VAL A 42 -0.29 0.26 -17.19
N LEU A 43 -0.36 -0.75 -18.07
CA LEU A 43 0.19 -0.67 -19.42
C LEU A 43 -0.41 0.50 -20.19
N GLY A 44 -1.74 0.67 -20.12
CA GLY A 44 -2.42 1.81 -20.72
C GLY A 44 -1.90 3.15 -20.19
N LEU A 45 -1.67 3.27 -18.88
CA LEU A 45 -1.09 4.47 -18.27
C LEU A 45 0.37 4.71 -18.70
N VAL A 46 1.18 3.65 -18.78
CA VAL A 46 2.58 3.74 -19.24
C VAL A 46 2.65 4.20 -20.69
N LEU A 47 1.78 3.69 -21.57
CA LEU A 47 1.70 4.12 -22.96
C LEU A 47 1.26 5.59 -23.11
N LEU A 48 0.48 6.11 -22.16
CA LEU A 48 0.08 7.52 -22.12
C LEU A 48 1.14 8.44 -21.49
N ALA A 49 2.06 7.90 -20.70
CA ALA A 49 3.05 8.68 -19.98
C ALA A 49 3.90 9.58 -20.88
N PRO A 50 4.43 9.15 -22.06
CA PRO A 50 5.20 10.03 -22.94
C PRO A 50 4.42 11.27 -23.39
N LEU A 51 3.11 11.13 -23.65
CA LEU A 51 2.25 12.25 -24.03
C LEU A 51 2.06 13.22 -22.87
N ALA A 52 1.81 12.69 -21.67
CA ALA A 52 1.68 13.49 -20.45
C ALA A 52 2.98 14.24 -20.12
N TRP A 53 4.14 13.59 -20.25
CA TRP A 53 5.45 14.20 -20.06
C TRP A 53 5.74 15.30 -21.08
N ARG A 54 5.40 15.07 -22.35
CA ARG A 54 5.54 16.10 -23.38
C ARG A 54 4.72 17.34 -23.04
N ASP A 55 3.50 17.16 -22.57
CA ASP A 55 2.61 18.27 -22.22
C ASP A 55 3.04 18.95 -20.90
N PHE A 56 3.54 18.19 -19.93
CA PHE A 56 4.17 18.70 -18.70
C PHE A 56 5.38 19.61 -19.02
N LEU A 57 6.26 19.18 -19.92
CA LEU A 57 7.42 19.96 -20.34
C LEU A 57 7.02 21.21 -21.14
N LYS A 58 6.04 21.09 -22.06
CA LYS A 58 5.53 22.23 -22.84
C LYS A 58 4.90 23.31 -21.98
N THR A 59 4.18 22.91 -20.93
CA THR A 59 3.54 23.84 -19.98
C THR A 59 4.52 24.43 -18.96
N LYS A 60 5.82 24.09 -19.05
CA LYS A 60 6.89 24.53 -18.14
C LYS A 60 6.52 24.33 -16.67
N GLN A 61 5.79 23.26 -16.36
CA GLN A 61 5.46 22.95 -14.97
C GLN A 61 6.75 22.60 -14.21
N VAL A 62 6.90 23.21 -13.04
CA VAL A 62 8.09 23.03 -12.19
C VAL A 62 7.83 21.93 -11.19
N ILE A 63 8.73 20.95 -11.16
CA ILE A 63 8.76 19.91 -10.12
C ILE A 63 9.41 20.54 -8.88
N GLU A 64 8.72 20.46 -7.75
CA GLU A 64 9.20 21.00 -6.48
C GLU A 64 10.50 20.28 -6.05
N PRO A 65 11.43 20.97 -5.37
CA PRO A 65 12.71 20.39 -4.96
C PRO A 65 12.57 19.08 -4.16
N ASP A 66 11.60 19.03 -3.24
CA ASP A 66 11.34 17.83 -2.44
C ASP A 66 10.84 16.65 -3.29
N ALA A 67 10.06 16.91 -4.34
CA ALA A 67 9.63 15.88 -5.29
C ALA A 67 10.78 15.40 -6.18
N LYS A 68 11.71 16.29 -6.56
CA LYS A 68 12.93 15.90 -7.27
C LYS A 68 13.83 14.99 -6.43
N LEU A 69 13.98 15.30 -5.13
CA LEU A 69 14.72 14.45 -4.20
C LEU A 69 14.05 13.08 -4.07
N PHE A 70 12.71 13.04 -3.96
CA PHE A 70 11.96 11.78 -3.95
C PHE A 70 12.26 10.93 -5.21
N TRP A 71 12.24 11.53 -6.40
CA TRP A 71 12.61 10.80 -7.63
C TRP A 71 14.06 10.35 -7.63
N GLY A 72 14.97 11.20 -7.17
CA GLY A 72 16.39 10.87 -7.05
C GLY A 72 16.61 9.64 -6.16
N LEU A 73 15.91 9.54 -5.04
CA LEU A 73 15.97 8.39 -4.13
C LEU A 73 15.41 7.12 -4.77
N VAL A 74 14.27 7.21 -5.47
CA VAL A 74 13.71 6.06 -6.22
C VAL A 74 14.69 5.58 -7.29
N MET A 75 15.24 6.49 -8.09
CA MET A 75 16.22 6.15 -9.12
C MET A 75 17.50 5.57 -8.52
N ALA A 76 17.99 6.12 -7.41
CA ALA A 76 19.16 5.60 -6.70
C ALA A 76 18.92 4.17 -6.20
N LEU A 77 17.73 3.87 -5.66
CA LEU A 77 17.37 2.52 -5.24
C LEU A 77 17.32 1.55 -6.43
N CYS A 78 16.74 1.96 -7.57
CA CYS A 78 16.71 1.14 -8.78
C CYS A 78 18.12 0.85 -9.32
N VAL A 79 19.00 1.85 -9.35
CA VAL A 79 20.40 1.65 -9.75
C VAL A 79 21.11 0.73 -8.77
N TRP A 80 20.90 0.93 -7.46
CA TRP A 80 21.49 0.10 -6.43
C TRP A 80 21.08 -1.36 -6.56
N ASP A 81 19.81 -1.65 -6.86
CA ASP A 81 19.32 -3.01 -7.10
C ASP A 81 20.02 -3.71 -8.27
N VAL A 82 20.25 -3.00 -9.38
CA VAL A 82 21.03 -3.54 -10.50
C VAL A 82 22.48 -3.77 -10.09
N CYS A 83 23.08 -2.82 -9.36
CA CYS A 83 24.46 -2.92 -8.88
C CYS A 83 24.66 -4.11 -7.94
N THR A 84 23.77 -4.35 -6.97
CA THR A 84 23.93 -5.46 -6.02
C THR A 84 23.88 -6.81 -6.73
N ASN A 85 23.00 -6.98 -7.72
CA ASN A 85 22.94 -8.19 -8.54
C ASN A 85 24.21 -8.37 -9.39
N VAL A 86 24.73 -7.31 -10.01
CA VAL A 86 25.98 -7.40 -10.80
C VAL A 86 27.18 -7.69 -9.91
N LEU A 87 27.25 -7.08 -8.72
CA LEU A 87 28.30 -7.34 -7.73
C LEU A 87 28.24 -8.79 -7.19
N ALA A 88 27.05 -9.38 -7.13
CA ALA A 88 26.86 -10.79 -6.81
C ALA A 88 27.23 -11.75 -7.96
N GLY A 89 27.71 -11.23 -9.10
CA GLY A 89 28.19 -12.03 -10.23
C GLY A 89 27.14 -12.34 -11.30
N PHE A 90 25.93 -11.77 -11.21
CA PHE A 90 24.89 -11.96 -12.23
C PHE A 90 25.07 -11.04 -13.44
N ALA A 91 24.61 -11.50 -14.60
CA ALA A 91 24.66 -10.71 -15.83
C ALA A 91 23.74 -9.48 -15.77
N LEU A 92 24.17 -8.36 -16.37
CA LEU A 92 23.41 -7.10 -16.39
C LEU A 92 21.98 -7.26 -16.93
N GLY A 93 21.79 -8.08 -17.97
CA GLY A 93 20.46 -8.35 -18.53
C GLY A 93 19.52 -9.04 -17.55
N ALA A 94 20.03 -9.97 -16.73
CA ALA A 94 19.27 -10.63 -15.67
C ALA A 94 18.93 -9.63 -14.55
N ALA A 95 19.91 -8.81 -14.15
CA ALA A 95 19.70 -7.77 -13.14
C ALA A 95 18.64 -6.74 -13.55
N LEU A 96 18.63 -6.29 -14.81
CA LEU A 96 17.60 -5.39 -15.33
C LEU A 96 16.21 -6.04 -15.39
N LYS A 97 16.16 -7.35 -15.70
CA LYS A 97 14.89 -8.10 -15.66
C LYS A 97 14.37 -8.21 -14.23
N GLU A 98 15.24 -8.44 -13.26
CA GLU A 98 14.89 -8.52 -11.84
C GLU A 98 14.41 -7.17 -11.29
N LEU A 99 15.06 -6.07 -11.69
CA LEU A 99 14.60 -4.72 -11.36
C LEU A 99 13.14 -4.49 -11.80
N LEU A 100 12.78 -4.97 -13.00
CA LEU A 100 11.42 -4.89 -13.52
C LEU A 100 10.43 -5.84 -12.81
N HIS A 101 10.93 -6.83 -12.08
CA HIS A 101 10.13 -7.70 -11.25
C HIS A 101 9.88 -7.05 -9.87
N ASP A 102 10.95 -6.69 -9.15
CA ASP A 102 10.90 -6.32 -7.74
C ASP A 102 10.55 -4.85 -7.48
N LEU A 103 11.09 -3.93 -8.28
CA LEU A 103 11.01 -2.48 -8.00
C LEU A 103 10.23 -1.70 -9.06
N ARG A 104 9.62 -2.38 -10.03
CA ARG A 104 8.86 -1.71 -11.11
C ARG A 104 7.77 -0.78 -10.59
N THR A 105 7.10 -1.13 -9.49
CA THR A 105 5.99 -0.35 -8.94
C THR A 105 6.50 0.99 -8.42
N LEU A 106 7.63 1.00 -7.70
CA LEU A 106 8.30 2.25 -7.30
C LEU A 106 8.81 3.04 -8.53
N GLY A 107 9.43 2.37 -9.50
CA GLY A 107 9.87 3.01 -10.75
C GLY A 107 8.70 3.66 -11.52
N PHE A 108 7.54 3.00 -11.55
CA PHE A 108 6.33 3.52 -12.18
C PHE A 108 5.79 4.78 -11.49
N VAL A 109 6.08 5.02 -10.20
CA VAL A 109 5.71 6.29 -9.56
C VAL A 109 6.37 7.46 -10.28
N VAL A 110 7.64 7.32 -10.68
CA VAL A 110 8.36 8.35 -11.44
C VAL A 110 7.81 8.43 -12.87
N VAL A 111 7.68 7.28 -13.55
CA VAL A 111 7.22 7.24 -14.96
C VAL A 111 5.82 7.83 -15.12
N LEU A 112 4.89 7.50 -14.23
CA LEU A 112 3.48 7.91 -14.30
C LEU A 112 3.22 9.26 -13.62
N TRP A 113 4.23 9.90 -13.03
CA TRP A 113 4.06 11.15 -12.29
C TRP A 113 3.33 12.23 -13.11
N ALA A 114 3.78 12.48 -14.34
CA ALA A 114 3.20 13.50 -15.22
C ALA A 114 1.71 13.25 -15.55
N VAL A 115 1.25 11.99 -15.52
CA VAL A 115 -0.16 11.64 -15.71
C VAL A 115 -1.00 12.10 -14.51
N PHE A 116 -0.48 11.90 -13.29
CA PHE A 116 -1.19 12.18 -12.04
C PHE A 116 -1.01 13.60 -11.52
N VAL A 117 -0.07 14.38 -12.06
CA VAL A 117 0.00 15.83 -11.82
C VAL A 117 -1.32 16.51 -12.19
N ASN A 118 -2.06 15.97 -13.16
CA ASN A 118 -3.42 16.43 -13.48
C ASN A 118 -4.39 16.11 -12.32
N PRO A 119 -4.90 17.12 -11.58
CA PRO A 119 -5.75 16.86 -10.40
C PRO A 119 -7.08 16.18 -10.73
N ARG A 120 -7.54 16.22 -11.99
CA ARG A 120 -8.76 15.51 -12.40
C ARG A 120 -8.49 14.01 -12.49
N VAL A 121 -7.37 13.61 -13.08
CA VAL A 121 -6.98 12.19 -13.18
C VAL A 121 -6.77 11.61 -11.78
N ALA A 122 -6.01 12.31 -10.92
CA ALA A 122 -5.77 11.86 -9.56
C ALA A 122 -7.05 11.75 -8.71
N ARG A 123 -7.99 12.71 -8.84
CA ARG A 123 -9.30 12.62 -8.18
C ARG A 123 -10.14 11.46 -8.68
N VAL A 124 -10.22 11.24 -10.00
CA VAL A 124 -10.96 10.12 -10.57
C VAL A 124 -10.38 8.80 -10.10
N ALA A 125 -9.05 8.68 -10.07
CA ALA A 125 -8.34 7.53 -9.53
C ALA A 125 -8.68 7.29 -8.05
N PHE A 126 -8.64 8.34 -7.22
CA PHE A 126 -9.01 8.25 -5.81
C PHE A 126 -10.47 7.82 -5.62
N CYS A 127 -11.41 8.42 -6.35
CA CYS A 127 -12.83 8.09 -6.28
C CYS A 127 -13.09 6.64 -6.72
N ALA A 128 -12.42 6.16 -7.77
CA ALA A 128 -12.54 4.79 -8.23
C ALA A 128 -12.00 3.80 -7.19
N PHE A 129 -10.83 4.07 -6.61
CA PHE A 129 -10.28 3.30 -5.50
C PHE A 129 -11.22 3.28 -4.29
N ALA A 130 -11.67 4.45 -3.83
CA ALA A 130 -12.52 4.58 -2.64
C ALA A 130 -13.88 3.91 -2.85
N GLY A 131 -14.47 4.07 -4.05
CA GLY A 131 -15.69 3.39 -4.45
C GLY A 131 -15.52 1.88 -4.51
N GLY A 132 -14.42 1.39 -5.09
CA GLY A 132 -14.08 -0.03 -5.13
C GLY A 132 -13.98 -0.63 -3.73
N VAL A 133 -13.20 -0.04 -2.83
CA VAL A 133 -13.06 -0.49 -1.43
C VAL A 133 -14.41 -0.49 -0.71
N LEU A 134 -15.20 0.57 -0.87
CA LEU A 134 -16.50 0.68 -0.21
C LEU A 134 -17.51 -0.37 -0.70
N VAL A 135 -17.61 -0.57 -2.01
CA VAL A 135 -18.50 -1.56 -2.62
C VAL A 135 -18.10 -2.96 -2.18
N LEU A 136 -16.83 -3.31 -2.36
CA LEU A 136 -16.32 -4.63 -1.99
C LEU A 136 -16.49 -4.90 -0.49
N GLY A 137 -16.23 -3.89 0.35
CA GLY A 137 -16.38 -4.07 1.78
C GLY A 137 -17.83 -4.15 2.26
N SER A 138 -18.72 -3.39 1.64
CA SER A 138 -20.14 -3.44 1.97
C SER A 138 -20.77 -4.76 1.52
N LEU A 139 -20.39 -5.27 0.34
CA LEU A 139 -20.82 -6.59 -0.13
C LEU A 139 -20.29 -7.71 0.77
N ASN A 140 -19.03 -7.65 1.19
CA ASN A 140 -18.47 -8.65 2.09
C ASN A 140 -19.22 -8.66 3.43
N LEU A 141 -19.43 -7.49 4.04
CA LEU A 141 -20.20 -7.37 5.27
C LEU A 141 -21.62 -7.89 5.11
N LEU A 142 -22.32 -7.52 4.03
CA LEU A 142 -23.68 -7.99 3.76
C LEU A 142 -23.73 -9.52 3.71
N PHE A 143 -22.85 -10.15 2.93
CA PHE A 143 -22.82 -11.59 2.78
C PHE A 143 -22.43 -12.32 4.06
N THR A 144 -21.57 -11.72 4.89
CA THR A 144 -21.28 -12.27 6.22
C THR A 144 -22.48 -12.19 7.15
N LEU A 145 -23.19 -11.05 7.17
CA LEU A 145 -24.36 -10.86 8.03
C LEU A 145 -25.56 -11.72 7.62
N THR A 146 -25.71 -12.04 6.32
CA THR A 146 -26.75 -12.95 5.83
C THR A 146 -26.39 -14.42 5.96
N GLY A 147 -25.17 -14.75 6.42
CA GLY A 147 -24.67 -16.12 6.53
C GLY A 147 -24.29 -16.77 5.20
N TYR A 148 -24.27 -16.00 4.09
CA TYR A 148 -23.86 -16.50 2.78
C TYR A 148 -22.34 -16.78 2.71
N VAL A 149 -21.55 -15.98 3.42
CA VAL A 149 -20.11 -16.18 3.58
C VAL A 149 -19.80 -16.39 5.06
N PRO A 150 -19.08 -17.45 5.44
CA PRO A 150 -18.63 -17.63 6.82
C PRO A 150 -17.85 -16.41 7.31
N GLN A 151 -17.98 -16.08 8.59
CA GLN A 151 -17.17 -15.03 9.20
C GLN A 151 -15.68 -15.30 8.99
N GLY A 152 -14.95 -14.31 8.48
CA GLY A 152 -13.51 -14.40 8.21
C GLY A 152 -13.14 -14.82 6.81
N GLU A 153 -14.09 -15.33 6.03
CA GLU A 153 -13.90 -15.57 4.61
C GLU A 153 -14.33 -14.37 3.78
N TYR A 154 -13.82 -14.31 2.55
CA TYR A 154 -14.20 -13.31 1.58
C TYR A 154 -15.03 -13.96 0.48
N PHE A 155 -16.12 -13.30 0.09
CA PHE A 155 -16.95 -13.77 -1.03
C PHE A 155 -16.16 -13.96 -2.33
N THR A 156 -15.06 -13.21 -2.46
CA THR A 156 -14.18 -13.26 -3.61
C THR A 156 -13.22 -14.46 -3.59
N THR A 157 -12.75 -14.92 -2.43
CA THR A 157 -11.88 -16.11 -2.34
C THR A 157 -12.64 -17.42 -2.42
N GLY A 158 -13.87 -17.47 -1.88
CA GLY A 158 -14.69 -18.69 -1.91
C GLY A 158 -15.43 -18.88 -3.23
N HIS A 159 -16.51 -18.11 -3.43
CA HIS A 159 -17.49 -18.39 -4.48
C HIS A 159 -17.10 -17.86 -5.85
N MET A 160 -16.50 -16.67 -5.92
CA MET A 160 -16.13 -16.08 -7.22
C MET A 160 -14.73 -16.44 -7.71
N ARG A 161 -13.88 -17.03 -6.84
CA ARG A 161 -12.44 -17.25 -7.09
C ARG A 161 -11.71 -16.01 -7.65
N MET A 162 -12.24 -14.83 -7.36
CA MET A 162 -11.61 -13.55 -7.63
C MET A 162 -10.63 -13.31 -6.49
N SER A 163 -9.39 -13.73 -6.67
CA SER A 163 -8.40 -13.67 -5.61
C SER A 163 -8.02 -12.21 -5.29
N HIS A 164 -7.28 -12.01 -4.19
CA HIS A 164 -6.47 -10.82 -3.84
C HIS A 164 -7.07 -9.79 -2.89
N MET A 165 -8.41 -9.68 -2.79
CA MET A 165 -9.02 -8.81 -1.78
C MET A 165 -8.44 -9.09 -0.39
N SER A 166 -8.37 -10.37 0.01
CA SER A 166 -7.99 -10.78 1.36
C SER A 166 -6.65 -10.22 1.86
N HIS A 167 -5.66 -9.97 0.99
CA HIS A 167 -4.34 -9.48 1.39
C HIS A 167 -4.28 -7.96 1.58
N MET A 168 -4.94 -7.22 0.69
CA MET A 168 -4.90 -5.75 0.64
C MET A 168 -6.03 -5.07 1.41
N TYR A 169 -7.08 -5.83 1.71
CA TYR A 169 -8.35 -5.31 2.23
C TYR A 169 -8.19 -4.54 3.53
N GLY A 170 -7.42 -5.08 4.49
CA GLY A 170 -7.22 -4.44 5.79
C GLY A 170 -6.58 -3.06 5.65
N GLN A 171 -5.51 -2.93 4.88
CA GLN A 171 -4.81 -1.67 4.71
C GLN A 171 -5.61 -0.65 3.88
N ALA A 172 -6.22 -1.08 2.77
CA ALA A 172 -7.03 -0.21 1.94
C ALA A 172 -8.24 0.35 2.70
N LEU A 173 -8.91 -0.51 3.47
CA LEU A 173 -10.05 -0.14 4.30
C LEU A 173 -9.64 0.81 5.41
N VAL A 174 -8.61 0.47 6.20
CA VAL A 174 -8.14 1.31 7.31
C VAL A 174 -7.62 2.66 6.80
N GLY A 175 -6.87 2.68 5.70
CA GLY A 175 -6.41 3.92 5.08
C GLY A 175 -7.57 4.81 4.61
N LEU A 176 -8.58 4.23 3.97
CA LEU A 176 -9.79 4.97 3.58
C LEU A 176 -10.58 5.48 4.79
N VAL A 177 -10.66 4.71 5.87
CA VAL A 177 -11.27 5.14 7.15
C VAL A 177 -10.58 6.40 7.66
N PHE A 178 -9.25 6.48 7.65
CA PHE A 178 -8.55 7.69 8.10
C PHE A 178 -8.70 8.88 7.15
N VAL A 179 -8.79 8.67 5.84
CA VAL A 179 -9.11 9.75 4.91
C VAL A 179 -10.51 10.29 5.18
N LEU A 180 -11.51 9.40 5.33
CA LEU A 180 -12.88 9.79 5.66
C LEU A 180 -12.96 10.48 7.03
N ALA A 181 -12.28 9.96 8.05
CA ALA A 181 -12.20 10.60 9.36
C ALA A 181 -11.60 12.01 9.27
N GLN A 182 -10.53 12.20 8.48
CA GLN A 182 -9.95 13.52 8.25
C GLN A 182 -10.92 14.44 7.49
N MET A 183 -11.62 13.93 6.48
CA MET A 183 -12.65 14.68 5.76
C MET A 183 -13.77 15.13 6.68
N TRP A 184 -14.22 14.27 7.62
CA TRP A 184 -15.22 14.65 8.61
C TRP A 184 -14.70 15.79 9.51
N LEU A 185 -13.48 15.66 10.04
CA LEU A 185 -12.89 16.70 10.90
C LEU A 185 -12.74 18.05 10.20
N VAL A 186 -12.32 18.05 8.93
CA VAL A 186 -12.09 19.28 8.15
C VAL A 186 -13.41 19.84 7.60
N ARG A 187 -14.39 18.97 7.27
CA ARG A 187 -15.64 19.33 6.58
C ARG A 187 -16.86 18.72 7.28
N PRO A 188 -17.26 19.25 8.45
CA PRO A 188 -18.40 18.71 9.19
C PRO A 188 -19.74 18.79 8.43
N GLN A 189 -19.86 19.65 7.42
CA GLN A 189 -21.05 19.74 6.56
C GLN A 189 -21.29 18.47 5.72
N LEU A 190 -20.25 17.65 5.48
CA LEU A 190 -20.35 16.37 4.77
C LEU A 190 -20.63 15.19 5.73
N ALA A 191 -21.00 15.45 6.99
CA ALA A 191 -21.04 14.45 8.05
C ALA A 191 -21.73 13.14 7.66
N TRP A 192 -22.94 13.15 7.09
CA TRP A 192 -23.62 11.90 6.75
C TRP A 192 -22.97 11.15 5.58
N ARG A 193 -22.49 11.89 4.56
CA ARG A 193 -21.83 11.31 3.36
C ARG A 193 -20.52 10.63 3.72
N VAL A 194 -19.91 11.02 4.82
CA VAL A 194 -18.65 10.47 5.33
C VAL A 194 -18.91 9.41 6.42
N ALA A 195 -19.85 9.67 7.32
CA ALA A 195 -20.17 8.79 8.45
C ALA A 195 -20.71 7.43 7.98
N VAL A 196 -21.60 7.40 6.99
CA VAL A 196 -22.16 6.12 6.50
C VAL A 196 -21.07 5.21 5.93
N PRO A 197 -20.22 5.65 4.97
CA PRO A 197 -19.08 4.85 4.53
C PRO A 197 -18.13 4.47 5.66
N LEU A 198 -17.83 5.39 6.58
CA LEU A 198 -16.94 5.14 7.72
C LEU A 198 -17.45 3.97 8.57
N VAL A 199 -18.73 4.01 8.96
CA VAL A 199 -19.37 2.97 9.79
C VAL A 199 -19.38 1.64 9.05
N LEU A 200 -19.73 1.63 7.75
CA LEU A 200 -19.74 0.41 6.93
C LEU A 200 -18.36 -0.23 6.85
N LEU A 201 -17.31 0.56 6.62
CA LEU A 201 -15.94 0.06 6.55
C LEU A 201 -15.49 -0.49 7.90
N VAL A 202 -15.69 0.25 9.00
CA VAL A 202 -15.34 -0.22 10.35
C VAL A 202 -16.11 -1.49 10.71
N ALA A 203 -17.42 -1.56 10.44
CA ALA A 203 -18.22 -2.75 10.66
C ALA A 203 -17.70 -3.94 9.84
N SER A 204 -17.34 -3.74 8.57
CA SER A 204 -16.75 -4.79 7.76
C SER A 204 -15.40 -5.29 8.32
N LEU A 205 -14.58 -4.38 8.84
CA LEU A 205 -13.28 -4.75 9.43
C LEU A 205 -13.43 -5.62 10.69
N PHE A 206 -14.43 -5.37 11.53
CA PHE A 206 -14.61 -6.10 12.80
C PHE A 206 -15.56 -7.29 12.71
N LEU A 207 -16.56 -7.24 11.83
CA LEU A 207 -17.59 -8.28 11.72
C LEU A 207 -17.35 -9.26 10.56
N ALA A 208 -16.71 -8.80 9.47
CA ALA A 208 -16.52 -9.60 8.27
C ALA A 208 -15.08 -10.10 8.07
N SER A 209 -14.08 -9.36 8.57
CA SER A 209 -12.67 -9.69 8.40
C SER A 209 -12.07 -10.35 9.66
N GLU A 210 -11.49 -11.55 9.51
CA GLU A 210 -10.71 -12.21 10.56
C GLU A 210 -9.21 -11.84 10.56
N ARG A 211 -8.78 -11.01 9.61
CA ARG A 211 -7.37 -10.62 9.49
C ARG A 211 -6.97 -9.59 10.55
N ARG A 212 -6.15 -10.06 11.49
CA ARG A 212 -5.59 -9.32 12.63
C ARG A 212 -4.80 -8.07 12.22
N THR A 213 -4.15 -8.10 11.06
CA THR A 213 -3.36 -6.97 10.54
C THR A 213 -4.20 -5.70 10.42
N GLY A 214 -5.45 -5.80 9.96
CA GLY A 214 -6.32 -4.64 9.86
C GLY A 214 -6.66 -4.01 11.21
N TRP A 215 -6.84 -4.81 12.27
CA TRP A 215 -7.08 -4.31 13.63
C TRP A 215 -5.84 -3.63 14.21
N LEU A 216 -4.66 -4.22 14.01
CA LEU A 216 -3.39 -3.64 14.43
C LEU A 216 -3.11 -2.31 13.71
N LEU A 217 -3.36 -2.27 12.39
CA LEU A 217 -3.26 -1.06 11.57
C LEU A 217 -4.25 0.02 12.04
N MET A 218 -5.48 -0.36 12.38
CA MET A 218 -6.48 0.57 12.90
C MET A 218 -6.03 1.16 14.24
N ALA A 219 -5.59 0.33 15.19
CA ALA A 219 -5.16 0.77 16.51
C ALA A 219 -3.94 1.69 16.45
N ALA A 220 -2.89 1.27 15.74
CA ALA A 220 -1.68 2.08 15.56
C ALA A 220 -1.99 3.37 14.76
N GLY A 221 -2.82 3.26 13.73
CA GLY A 221 -3.27 4.39 12.92
C GLY A 221 -4.03 5.43 13.75
N PHE A 222 -4.89 5.01 14.69
CA PHE A 222 -5.59 5.93 15.58
C PHE A 222 -4.63 6.69 16.48
N GLY A 223 -3.57 6.04 16.96
CA GLY A 223 -2.50 6.69 17.71
C GLY A 223 -1.85 7.82 16.91
N VAL A 224 -1.37 7.51 15.70
CA VAL A 224 -0.71 8.51 14.84
C VAL A 224 -1.67 9.60 14.38
N TRP A 225 -2.85 9.24 13.88
CA TRP A 225 -3.86 10.20 13.43
C TRP A 225 -4.34 11.11 14.57
N GLY A 226 -4.50 10.54 15.78
CA GLY A 226 -4.84 11.26 16.99
C GLY A 226 -3.77 12.28 17.38
N LEU A 227 -2.49 11.90 17.30
CA LEU A 227 -1.36 12.81 17.53
C LEU A 227 -1.32 13.94 16.49
N LEU A 228 -1.49 13.61 15.20
CA LEU A 228 -1.52 14.59 14.11
C LEU A 228 -2.67 15.60 14.25
N ASN A 229 -3.79 15.18 14.85
CA ASN A 229 -4.97 16.01 15.08
C ASN A 229 -5.16 16.42 16.55
N ALA A 230 -4.11 16.33 17.39
CA ALA A 230 -4.24 16.42 18.83
C ALA A 230 -4.92 17.73 19.31
N LYS A 231 -4.62 18.86 18.66
CA LYS A 231 -5.24 20.16 18.97
C LYS A 231 -6.76 20.15 18.74
N ARG A 232 -7.25 19.51 17.68
CA ARG A 232 -8.69 19.45 17.35
C ARG A 232 -9.43 18.45 18.24
N LEU A 233 -8.76 17.35 18.56
CA LEU A 233 -9.36 16.23 19.27
C LEU A 233 -9.36 16.39 20.79
N PHE A 234 -8.24 16.82 21.39
CA PHE A 234 -8.09 16.85 22.85
C PHE A 234 -8.40 18.21 23.48
N VAL A 235 -8.25 19.30 22.73
CA VAL A 235 -8.51 20.67 23.24
C VAL A 235 -9.85 21.23 22.73
N GLY A 236 -10.44 20.62 21.70
CA GLY A 236 -11.60 21.14 20.99
C GLY A 236 -12.95 20.49 21.33
N LYS A 237 -13.96 20.85 20.50
CA LYS A 237 -15.36 20.37 20.55
C LYS A 237 -15.49 18.84 20.44
N TYR A 238 -14.51 18.17 19.85
CA TYR A 238 -14.60 16.76 19.48
C TYR A 238 -14.11 15.78 20.56
N LYS A 239 -13.62 16.25 21.71
CA LYS A 239 -13.09 15.39 22.79
C LYS A 239 -14.08 14.31 23.25
N TRP A 240 -15.35 14.68 23.40
CA TRP A 240 -16.40 13.76 23.83
C TRP A 240 -16.79 12.77 22.74
N LEU A 241 -16.75 13.20 21.47
CA LEU A 241 -16.98 12.32 20.33
C LEU A 241 -15.86 11.29 20.18
N LEU A 242 -14.60 11.71 20.41
CA LEU A 242 -13.46 10.80 20.44
C LEU A 242 -13.59 9.79 21.58
N LEU A 243 -13.91 10.25 22.80
CA LEU A 243 -14.10 9.34 23.94
C LEU A 243 -15.23 8.34 23.68
N LEU A 244 -16.35 8.77 23.09
CA LEU A 244 -17.45 7.89 22.71
C LEU A 244 -17.01 6.88 21.64
N ALA A 245 -16.26 7.31 20.62
CA ALA A 245 -15.74 6.43 19.58
C ALA A 245 -14.78 5.39 20.15
N VAL A 246 -13.85 5.80 21.03
CA VAL A 246 -12.94 4.88 21.72
C VAL A 246 -13.73 3.91 22.60
N ALA A 247 -14.70 4.40 23.38
CA ALA A 247 -15.55 3.53 24.21
C ALA A 247 -16.32 2.52 23.35
N CYS A 248 -16.88 2.94 22.22
CA CYS A 248 -17.60 2.05 21.30
C CYS A 248 -16.68 0.99 20.71
N VAL A 249 -15.49 1.36 20.25
CA VAL A 249 -14.49 0.39 19.73
C VAL A 249 -14.06 -0.57 20.84
N LEU A 250 -13.78 -0.07 22.05
CA LEU A 250 -13.42 -0.93 23.19
C LEU A 250 -14.57 -1.87 23.56
N SER A 251 -15.82 -1.42 23.54
CA SER A 251 -16.98 -2.28 23.75
C SER A 251 -17.09 -3.36 22.68
N VAL A 252 -16.92 -3.02 21.40
CA VAL A 252 -16.93 -4.00 20.29
C VAL A 252 -15.79 -5.01 20.44
N VAL A 253 -14.59 -4.55 20.80
CA VAL A 253 -13.45 -5.44 21.07
C VAL A 253 -13.75 -6.35 22.25
N ALA A 254 -14.29 -5.81 23.35
CA ALA A 254 -14.61 -6.55 24.57
C ALA A 254 -15.77 -7.54 24.41
N THR A 255 -16.67 -7.34 23.44
CA THR A 255 -17.78 -8.26 23.17
C THR A 255 -17.56 -9.16 21.96
N SER A 256 -16.50 -8.94 21.17
CA SER A 256 -16.23 -9.75 19.97
C SER A 256 -15.51 -11.05 20.31
N ASP A 257 -16.24 -12.17 20.25
CA ASP A 257 -15.66 -13.51 20.40
C ASP A 257 -14.56 -13.80 19.38
N VAL A 258 -14.71 -13.26 18.16
CA VAL A 258 -13.74 -13.42 17.07
C VAL A 258 -12.41 -12.78 17.45
N VAL A 259 -12.43 -11.55 17.98
CA VAL A 259 -11.21 -10.84 18.40
C VAL A 259 -10.52 -11.59 19.52
N HIS A 260 -11.26 -12.00 20.57
CA HIS A 260 -10.69 -12.75 21.70
C HIS A 260 -10.07 -14.07 21.25
N ARG A 261 -10.82 -14.89 20.49
CA ARG A 261 -10.34 -16.18 19.97
C ARG A 261 -9.06 -16.01 19.14
N ARG A 262 -9.02 -15.02 18.26
CA ARG A 262 -7.88 -14.80 17.36
C ARG A 262 -6.66 -14.23 18.07
N MET A 263 -6.84 -13.33 19.04
CA MET A 263 -5.74 -12.80 19.86
C MET A 263 -5.17 -13.86 20.80
N ALA A 264 -6.03 -14.66 21.44
CA ALA A 264 -5.61 -15.78 22.28
C ALA A 264 -4.80 -16.80 21.47
N LEU A 265 -5.30 -17.19 20.30
CA LEU A 265 -4.60 -18.13 19.41
C LEU A 265 -3.25 -17.56 18.93
N ALA A 266 -3.15 -16.25 18.68
CA ALA A 266 -1.88 -15.61 18.36
C ALA A 266 -0.86 -15.69 19.51
N ALA A 267 -1.31 -15.43 20.75
CA ALA A 267 -0.45 -15.49 21.93
C ALA A 267 0.03 -16.92 22.20
N VAL A 268 -0.85 -17.91 22.02
CA VAL A 268 -0.51 -19.34 22.14
C VAL A 268 0.48 -19.75 21.05
N GLU A 269 0.22 -19.44 19.78
CA GLU A 269 1.15 -19.74 18.67
C GLU A 269 2.53 -19.11 18.90
N PHE A 270 2.58 -17.87 19.39
CA PHE A 270 3.83 -17.16 19.68
C PHE A 270 4.59 -17.79 20.84
N GLY A 271 3.92 -18.07 21.96
CA GLY A 271 4.54 -18.73 23.12
C GLY A 271 5.09 -20.11 22.76
N GLN A 272 4.28 -20.93 22.08
CA GLN A 272 4.71 -22.24 21.59
C GLN A 272 5.93 -22.16 20.69
N TYR A 273 5.98 -21.20 19.76
CA TYR A 273 7.14 -21.04 18.89
C TYR A 273 8.41 -20.70 19.68
N LEU A 274 8.32 -19.83 20.69
CA LEU A 274 9.47 -19.47 21.52
C LEU A 274 10.00 -20.66 22.33
N ASP A 275 9.10 -21.49 22.85
CA ASP A 275 9.44 -22.65 23.68
C ASP A 275 10.00 -23.83 22.87
N MET A 276 9.74 -23.88 21.56
CA MET A 276 10.26 -24.93 20.66
C MET A 276 11.75 -24.76 20.35
N THR A 277 12.45 -25.89 20.32
CA THR A 277 13.80 -26.00 19.74
C THR A 277 13.77 -25.77 18.21
N PRO A 278 14.90 -25.41 17.57
CA PRO A 278 14.99 -25.29 16.11
C PRO A 278 14.50 -26.54 15.35
N GLN A 279 14.74 -27.72 15.90
CA GLN A 279 14.30 -29.02 15.37
C GLN A 279 12.78 -29.18 15.42
N GLU A 280 12.13 -28.71 16.49
CA GLU A 280 10.68 -28.81 16.64
C GLU A 280 9.97 -27.78 15.76
N ARG A 281 10.55 -26.58 15.60
CA ARG A 281 10.03 -25.52 14.72
C ARG A 281 9.97 -25.96 13.26
N SER A 282 10.89 -26.80 12.82
CA SER A 282 10.97 -27.24 11.43
C SER A 282 9.97 -28.33 11.06
N GLY A 283 9.50 -29.11 12.04
CA GLY A 283 8.51 -30.18 11.88
C GLY A 283 7.07 -29.77 12.19
N ASN A 284 6.87 -28.83 13.13
CA ASN A 284 5.55 -28.46 13.64
C ASN A 284 5.24 -26.97 13.40
N VAL A 285 5.00 -26.59 12.16
CA VAL A 285 4.56 -25.23 11.84
C VAL A 285 3.09 -25.07 12.23
N LEU A 286 2.86 -24.72 13.51
CA LEU A 286 1.55 -24.79 14.19
C LEU A 286 0.51 -23.73 13.79
N GLY A 287 0.81 -22.81 12.86
CA GLY A 287 -0.13 -21.78 12.46
C GLY A 287 0.50 -20.54 11.82
N SER A 288 -0.31 -19.53 11.53
CA SER A 288 0.13 -18.39 10.71
C SER A 288 1.21 -17.52 11.36
N VAL A 289 1.24 -17.41 12.70
CA VAL A 289 2.27 -16.64 13.42
C VAL A 289 3.61 -17.38 13.44
N SER A 290 3.60 -18.69 13.72
CA SER A 290 4.82 -19.50 13.75
C SER A 290 5.49 -19.58 12.37
N VAL A 291 4.71 -19.68 11.28
CA VAL A 291 5.22 -19.56 9.90
C VAL A 291 5.98 -18.24 9.72
N ARG A 292 5.35 -17.10 10.07
CA ARG A 292 5.95 -15.76 9.88
C ARG A 292 7.20 -15.56 10.72
N MET A 293 7.22 -16.08 11.95
CA MET A 293 8.41 -16.04 12.80
C MET A 293 9.55 -16.87 12.20
N GLN A 294 9.24 -18.06 11.66
CA GLN A 294 10.23 -18.89 10.98
C GLN A 294 10.77 -18.23 9.71
N TYR A 295 9.93 -17.52 8.95
CA TYR A 295 10.39 -16.74 7.81
C TYR A 295 11.36 -15.62 8.21
N ALA A 296 11.05 -14.90 9.29
CA ALA A 296 11.92 -13.85 9.82
C ALA A 296 13.25 -14.42 10.33
N ALA A 297 13.22 -15.54 11.04
CA ALA A 297 14.42 -16.23 11.51
C ALA A 297 15.31 -16.70 10.35
N THR A 298 14.70 -17.25 9.30
CA THR A 298 15.39 -17.70 8.09
C THR A 298 15.99 -16.52 7.31
N ALA A 299 15.25 -15.41 7.18
CA ALA A 299 15.77 -14.20 6.56
C ALA A 299 16.96 -13.63 7.32
N TRP A 300 16.87 -13.62 8.65
CA TRP A 300 17.96 -13.18 9.52
C TRP A 300 19.20 -14.06 9.38
N GLU A 301 19.02 -15.39 9.28
CA GLU A 301 20.12 -16.32 9.04
C GLU A 301 20.78 -16.07 7.67
N ALA A 302 19.98 -15.85 6.61
CA ALA A 302 20.51 -15.49 5.30
C ALA A 302 21.29 -14.17 5.33
N ILE A 303 20.80 -13.17 6.08
CA ILE A 303 21.46 -11.88 6.27
C ILE A 303 22.83 -12.07 6.96
N LYS A 304 22.92 -12.88 8.02
CA LYS A 304 24.19 -13.16 8.71
C LYS A 304 25.23 -13.82 7.81
N GLN A 305 24.79 -14.63 6.86
CA GLN A 305 25.64 -15.32 5.90
C GLN A 305 26.01 -14.44 4.69
N SER A 306 25.47 -13.22 4.61
CA SER A 306 25.66 -12.27 3.51
C SER A 306 26.60 -11.12 3.85
N ASN A 307 26.97 -10.32 2.84
CA ASN A 307 27.59 -9.03 3.07
C ASN A 307 26.53 -8.02 3.56
N TRP A 308 26.63 -7.59 4.82
CA TRP A 308 25.62 -6.70 5.41
C TRP A 308 25.44 -5.36 4.70
N TRP A 309 26.47 -4.84 4.05
CA TRP A 309 26.40 -3.54 3.36
C TRP A 309 25.66 -3.62 2.02
N VAL A 310 25.85 -4.72 1.28
CA VAL A 310 25.42 -4.86 -0.12
C VAL A 310 24.29 -5.87 -0.28
N GLY A 311 24.17 -6.85 0.63
CA GLY A 311 23.27 -7.99 0.51
C GLY A 311 23.79 -9.04 -0.47
N VAL A 312 22.91 -10.00 -0.81
CA VAL A 312 23.19 -11.10 -1.75
C VAL A 312 22.71 -10.83 -3.19
N GLY A 313 22.10 -9.68 -3.45
CA GLY A 313 21.35 -9.41 -4.68
C GLY A 313 19.99 -10.11 -4.69
N SER A 314 18.99 -9.54 -5.37
CA SER A 314 17.66 -10.16 -5.50
C SER A 314 17.72 -11.54 -6.16
N LEU A 315 18.53 -11.70 -7.22
CA LEU A 315 18.69 -12.97 -7.94
C LEU A 315 19.33 -14.07 -7.07
N GLY A 316 20.24 -13.69 -6.16
CA GLY A 316 20.90 -14.61 -5.24
C GLY A 316 20.06 -14.99 -4.02
N PHE A 317 18.98 -14.24 -3.75
CA PHE A 317 18.22 -14.37 -2.52
C PHE A 317 17.59 -15.76 -2.33
N SER A 318 16.96 -16.31 -3.36
CA SER A 318 16.29 -17.61 -3.25
C SER A 318 17.26 -18.71 -2.82
N GLN A 319 18.49 -18.71 -3.34
CA GLN A 319 19.51 -19.68 -2.97
C GLN A 319 20.01 -19.43 -1.55
N ALA A 320 20.36 -18.19 -1.21
CA ALA A 320 20.82 -17.83 0.14
C ALA A 320 19.76 -18.17 1.21
N TYR A 321 18.49 -17.92 0.90
CA TYR A 321 17.37 -18.23 1.78
C TYR A 321 17.16 -19.74 1.97
N GLN A 322 17.32 -20.53 0.91
CA GLN A 322 17.28 -21.99 1.00
C GLN A 322 18.45 -22.56 1.83
N THR A 323 19.66 -22.02 1.65
CA THR A 323 20.82 -22.39 2.46
C THR A 323 20.59 -22.07 3.94
N ALA A 324 20.05 -20.88 4.23
CA ALA A 324 19.68 -20.48 5.58
C ALA A 324 18.59 -21.38 6.20
N ALA A 325 17.57 -21.73 5.43
CA ALA A 325 16.51 -22.64 5.89
C ALA A 325 17.07 -24.02 6.22
N THR A 326 17.99 -24.52 5.40
CA THR A 326 18.68 -25.81 5.64
C THR A 326 19.54 -25.75 6.91
N ALA A 327 20.25 -24.64 7.13
CA ALA A 327 21.04 -24.42 8.34
C ALA A 327 20.15 -24.38 9.61
N LEU A 328 18.93 -23.87 9.49
CA LEU A 328 17.91 -23.90 10.55
C LEU A 328 17.11 -25.21 10.60
N GLN A 329 17.53 -26.23 9.84
CA GLN A 329 16.93 -27.56 9.80
C GLN A 329 15.45 -27.57 9.39
N VAL A 330 15.00 -26.58 8.61
CA VAL A 330 13.64 -26.56 8.02
C VAL A 330 13.44 -27.84 7.20
N SER A 331 12.40 -28.61 7.52
CA SER A 331 12.17 -29.89 6.86
C SER A 331 11.84 -29.71 5.37
N PRO A 332 12.21 -30.66 4.49
CA PRO A 332 11.83 -30.60 3.08
C PRO A 332 10.30 -30.52 2.86
N GLN A 333 9.53 -31.14 3.76
CA GLN A 333 8.07 -31.08 3.72
C GLN A 333 7.56 -29.67 4.04
N SER A 334 8.09 -29.03 5.09
CA SER A 334 7.78 -27.63 5.39
C SER A 334 8.22 -26.71 4.25
N TRP A 335 9.37 -26.97 3.64
CA TRP A 335 9.86 -26.24 2.46
C TRP A 335 8.90 -26.34 1.26
N ALA A 336 8.37 -27.53 0.97
CA ALA A 336 7.43 -27.74 -0.14
C ALA A 336 6.02 -27.20 0.14
N THR A 337 5.64 -27.08 1.42
CA THR A 337 4.26 -26.70 1.82
C THR A 337 4.05 -25.18 1.80
N TYR A 338 5.09 -24.40 2.09
CA TYR A 338 4.97 -22.95 2.24
C TYR A 338 5.78 -22.18 1.19
N ASN A 339 5.43 -20.92 0.96
CA ASN A 339 6.12 -20.07 -0.02
C ASN A 339 7.39 -19.44 0.59
N TRP A 340 8.46 -20.22 0.69
CA TRP A 340 9.76 -19.74 1.22
C TRP A 340 10.50 -18.78 0.28
N GLY A 341 9.97 -18.48 -0.91
CA GLY A 341 10.56 -17.45 -1.78
C GLY A 341 10.35 -16.02 -1.25
N ASN A 342 9.44 -15.82 -0.30
CA ASN A 342 9.09 -14.52 0.25
C ASN A 342 9.21 -14.54 1.78
N PRO A 343 10.08 -13.72 2.41
CA PRO A 343 10.25 -13.72 3.86
C PRO A 343 9.08 -13.07 4.62
N HIS A 344 8.06 -12.57 3.91
CA HIS A 344 6.91 -11.84 4.46
C HIS A 344 7.30 -10.75 5.47
N ASN A 345 8.40 -10.07 5.19
CA ASN A 345 8.91 -8.91 5.89
C ASN A 345 9.81 -8.14 4.92
N GLU A 346 9.31 -7.02 4.43
CA GLU A 346 10.00 -6.29 3.37
C GLU A 346 11.30 -5.65 3.85
N TYR A 347 11.40 -5.29 5.13
CA TYR A 347 12.65 -4.74 5.68
C TYR A 347 13.76 -5.78 5.69
N LEU A 348 13.45 -7.01 6.11
CA LEU A 348 14.41 -8.11 6.08
C LEU A 348 14.73 -8.51 4.64
N TYR A 349 13.75 -8.49 3.74
CA TYR A 349 13.98 -8.72 2.32
C TYR A 349 14.94 -7.68 1.71
N MET A 350 14.69 -6.39 1.95
CA MET A 350 15.54 -5.31 1.44
C MET A 350 16.95 -5.37 2.05
N LEU A 351 17.06 -5.70 3.33
CA LEU A 351 18.35 -5.88 4.00
C LEU A 351 19.11 -7.10 3.44
N ALA A 352 18.43 -8.23 3.21
CA ALA A 352 19.05 -9.43 2.65
C ALA A 352 19.50 -9.23 1.20
N THR A 353 18.67 -8.61 0.36
CA THR A 353 18.93 -8.46 -1.08
C THR A 353 19.84 -7.30 -1.41
N LYS A 354 19.73 -6.18 -0.68
CA LYS A 354 20.37 -4.90 -1.03
C LYS A 354 21.18 -4.29 0.12
N GLY A 355 21.30 -5.00 1.25
CA GLY A 355 22.08 -4.57 2.40
C GLY A 355 21.52 -3.33 3.10
N VAL A 356 22.31 -2.81 4.05
CA VAL A 356 21.97 -1.60 4.81
C VAL A 356 21.81 -0.39 3.88
N VAL A 357 22.58 -0.31 2.78
CA VAL A 357 22.49 0.79 1.82
C VAL A 357 21.14 0.80 1.11
N GLY A 358 20.69 -0.36 0.61
CA GLY A 358 19.39 -0.47 -0.06
C GLY A 358 18.23 -0.21 0.89
N LEU A 359 18.30 -0.75 2.12
CA LEU A 359 17.31 -0.46 3.15
C LEU A 359 17.25 1.03 3.49
N ALA A 360 18.40 1.71 3.60
CA ALA A 360 18.45 3.14 3.87
C ALA A 360 17.79 3.96 2.75
N PHE A 361 18.07 3.66 1.47
CA PHE A 361 17.37 4.29 0.35
C PHE A 361 15.87 4.04 0.39
N TYR A 362 15.47 2.79 0.65
CA TYR A 362 14.05 2.43 0.74
C TYR A 362 13.33 3.23 1.83
N LEU A 363 13.88 3.30 3.05
CA LEU A 363 13.31 4.10 4.14
C LEU A 363 13.29 5.60 3.79
N ALA A 364 14.35 6.11 3.17
CA ALA A 364 14.45 7.51 2.78
C ALA A 364 13.37 7.92 1.78
N ILE A 365 12.96 7.03 0.86
CA ILE A 365 11.87 7.27 -0.08
C ILE A 365 10.57 7.59 0.66
N PHE A 366 10.20 6.82 1.69
CA PHE A 366 8.96 7.04 2.44
C PHE A 366 9.04 8.24 3.39
N VAL A 367 10.20 8.47 4.00
CA VAL A 367 10.44 9.71 4.77
C VAL A 367 10.28 10.93 3.86
N GLN A 368 10.84 10.87 2.65
CA GLN A 368 10.71 11.95 1.68
C GLN A 368 9.28 12.09 1.16
N ALA A 369 8.54 11.00 0.98
CA ALA A 369 7.11 11.05 0.66
C ALA A 369 6.32 11.80 1.73
N CYS A 370 6.58 11.55 3.02
CA CYS A 370 5.98 12.30 4.13
C CYS A 370 6.38 13.79 4.12
N ARG A 371 7.64 14.10 3.79
CA ARG A 371 8.10 15.49 3.65
C ARG A 371 7.38 16.22 2.52
N VAL A 372 7.24 15.58 1.35
CA VAL A 372 6.45 16.11 0.21
C VAL A 372 4.97 16.26 0.60
N ALA A 373 4.41 15.32 1.37
CA ALA A 373 3.05 15.41 1.89
C ALA A 373 2.87 16.67 2.76
N TRP A 374 3.86 17.00 3.58
CA TRP A 374 3.80 18.16 4.47
C TRP A 374 3.73 19.50 3.74
N GLY A 375 4.28 19.55 2.53
CA GLY A 375 4.17 20.71 1.63
C GLY A 375 2.79 20.87 0.98
N LYS A 376 1.88 19.89 1.10
CA LYS A 376 0.53 19.97 0.50
C LYS A 376 -0.37 20.96 1.25
N THR A 377 -1.12 21.72 0.48
CA THR A 377 -2.07 22.73 0.98
C THR A 377 -3.39 22.12 1.43
N ASP A 378 -3.87 21.10 0.72
CA ASP A 378 -5.06 20.31 1.08
C ASP A 378 -4.74 19.43 2.30
N GLU A 379 -5.39 19.72 3.41
CA GLU A 379 -5.15 19.03 4.68
C GLU A 379 -5.56 17.56 4.63
N VAL A 380 -6.65 17.23 3.93
CA VAL A 380 -7.12 15.85 3.79
C VAL A 380 -6.10 15.06 2.96
N GLN A 381 -5.57 15.66 1.90
CA GLN A 381 -4.49 15.07 1.10
C GLN A 381 -3.23 14.86 1.93
N ARG A 382 -2.78 15.89 2.66
CA ARG A 382 -1.56 15.85 3.49
C ARG A 382 -1.65 14.74 4.54
N ILE A 383 -2.67 14.77 5.39
CA ILE A 383 -2.81 13.80 6.48
C ILE A 383 -3.15 12.42 5.93
N GLY A 384 -4.00 12.32 4.92
CA GLY A 384 -4.35 11.05 4.27
C GLY A 384 -3.12 10.33 3.73
N LEU A 385 -2.20 11.04 3.07
CA LEU A 385 -0.96 10.46 2.56
C LEU A 385 -0.03 9.99 3.69
N VAL A 386 0.18 10.82 4.72
CA VAL A 386 1.02 10.44 5.88
C VAL A 386 0.45 9.18 6.54
N MET A 387 -0.88 9.09 6.68
CA MET A 387 -1.54 7.91 7.21
C MET A 387 -1.32 6.68 6.32
N PHE A 388 -1.51 6.80 5.00
CA PHE A 388 -1.26 5.66 4.09
C PHE A 388 0.19 5.20 4.12
N VAL A 389 1.16 6.12 4.11
CA VAL A 389 2.59 5.77 4.22
C VAL A 389 2.88 5.09 5.55
N PHE A 390 2.38 5.62 6.67
CA PHE A 390 2.56 4.99 7.98
C PHE A 390 1.97 3.58 8.03
N LEU A 391 0.73 3.40 7.57
CA LEU A 391 0.05 2.11 7.56
C LEU A 391 0.76 1.12 6.64
N PHE A 392 1.26 1.58 5.49
CA PHE A 392 2.07 0.79 4.59
C PHE A 392 3.36 0.31 5.29
N MET A 393 4.13 1.24 5.87
CA MET A 393 5.38 0.96 6.58
C MET A 393 5.18 0.01 7.77
N LEU A 394 4.06 0.14 8.47
CA LEU A 394 3.71 -0.79 9.55
C LEU A 394 3.34 -2.17 9.00
N SER A 395 2.57 -2.23 7.92
CA SER A 395 2.11 -3.50 7.32
C SER A 395 3.28 -4.32 6.75
N ILE A 396 4.28 -3.69 6.11
CA ILE A 396 5.46 -4.38 5.56
C ILE A 396 6.42 -4.97 6.62
N THR A 397 6.15 -4.75 7.92
CA THR A 397 6.84 -5.51 8.99
C THR A 397 6.44 -6.98 9.02
N THR A 398 5.25 -7.31 8.51
CA THR A 398 4.69 -8.68 8.53
C THR A 398 4.17 -9.13 7.16
N ASN A 399 4.54 -8.40 6.11
CA ASN A 399 4.27 -8.74 4.72
C ASN A 399 5.35 -8.14 3.80
N SER A 400 5.40 -8.53 2.53
CA SER A 400 6.37 -8.00 1.54
C SER A 400 5.62 -7.35 0.38
N MET A 401 4.91 -6.28 0.70
CA MET A 401 3.86 -5.71 -0.14
C MET A 401 4.33 -5.10 -1.45
N MET A 402 5.51 -4.46 -1.47
CA MET A 402 5.95 -3.79 -2.71
C MET A 402 6.48 -4.78 -3.76
N VAL A 403 7.01 -5.91 -3.30
CA VAL A 403 7.52 -7.02 -4.13
C VAL A 403 6.35 -7.84 -4.65
N ASP A 404 5.32 -8.06 -3.83
CA ASP A 404 4.09 -8.70 -4.28
C ASP A 404 3.35 -7.78 -5.26
N MET A 405 3.15 -8.28 -6.49
CA MET A 405 2.72 -7.49 -7.63
C MET A 405 1.44 -6.67 -7.34
N GLU A 406 0.44 -7.22 -6.66
CA GLU A 406 -0.84 -6.54 -6.44
C GLU A 406 -0.74 -5.42 -5.41
N GLU A 407 -0.13 -5.70 -4.27
CA GLU A 407 0.06 -4.78 -3.16
C GLU A 407 0.95 -3.60 -3.55
N GLY A 408 1.94 -3.84 -4.41
CA GLY A 408 2.78 -2.80 -4.98
C GLY A 408 2.01 -1.85 -5.91
N HIS A 409 1.03 -2.34 -6.68
CA HIS A 409 0.19 -1.48 -7.53
C HIS A 409 -0.74 -0.56 -6.73
N PHE A 410 -1.26 -1.03 -5.60
CA PHE A 410 -2.02 -0.17 -4.69
C PHE A 410 -1.16 0.93 -4.09
N THR A 411 0.04 0.58 -3.62
CA THR A 411 0.93 1.61 -3.05
C THR A 411 1.37 2.61 -4.11
N LEU A 412 1.70 2.15 -5.32
CA LEU A 412 1.92 2.99 -6.50
C LEU A 412 0.76 3.96 -6.73
N LEU A 413 -0.48 3.45 -6.76
CA LEU A 413 -1.68 4.26 -6.99
C LEU A 413 -1.84 5.33 -5.91
N ILE A 414 -1.70 4.98 -4.62
CA ILE A 414 -1.83 5.92 -3.51
C ILE A 414 -0.73 6.98 -3.55
N LEU A 415 0.53 6.58 -3.76
CA LEU A 415 1.64 7.51 -3.88
C LEU A 415 1.39 8.49 -5.02
N LEU A 416 1.00 8.03 -6.21
CA LEU A 416 0.69 8.90 -7.35
C LEU A 416 -0.49 9.84 -7.09
N VAL A 417 -1.60 9.33 -6.56
CA VAL A 417 -2.81 10.12 -6.27
C VAL A 417 -2.51 11.27 -5.31
N PHE A 418 -1.71 11.03 -4.28
CA PHE A 418 -1.51 12.01 -3.21
C PHE A 418 -0.20 12.81 -3.32
N LEU A 419 0.85 12.30 -3.97
CA LEU A 419 2.12 13.02 -4.13
C LEU A 419 2.17 13.88 -5.38
N ALA A 420 1.65 13.40 -6.52
CA ALA A 420 1.82 14.09 -7.80
C ALA A 420 1.05 15.41 -7.92
N PRO A 421 -0.26 15.48 -7.62
CA PRO A 421 -0.99 16.74 -7.70
C PRO A 421 -0.65 17.67 -6.53
N LYS A 422 -0.65 18.98 -6.77
CA LYS A 422 -0.44 19.99 -5.71
C LYS A 422 -1.57 20.01 -4.68
N SER A 423 -2.80 19.89 -5.16
CA SER A 423 -4.02 19.81 -4.35
C SER A 423 -5.02 18.86 -5.02
N LEU A 424 -5.63 17.96 -4.25
CA LEU A 424 -6.73 17.10 -4.69
C LEU A 424 -8.09 17.82 -4.58
N GLY A 425 -8.22 18.84 -3.73
CA GLY A 425 -9.51 19.47 -3.43
C GLY A 425 -10.41 18.57 -2.57
N LEU A 426 -9.80 17.71 -1.74
CA LEU A 426 -10.33 16.90 -0.64
C LEU A 426 -11.19 17.72 0.32
N ASP A 427 -10.52 18.74 0.85
CA ASP A 427 -11.05 19.80 1.68
C ASP A 427 -11.88 20.83 0.91
N GLY A 428 -12.13 20.57 -0.38
CA GLY A 428 -12.81 21.36 -1.42
C GLY A 428 -12.55 22.85 -1.38
N SER A 429 -11.30 23.19 -1.08
CA SER A 429 -10.63 24.27 -1.79
C SER A 429 -10.81 24.07 -3.32
N LYS A 430 -10.96 25.16 -4.06
CA LYS A 430 -10.98 25.07 -5.53
C LYS A 430 -9.61 24.55 -5.97
N SER A 431 -9.57 23.35 -6.55
CA SER A 431 -8.38 22.91 -7.28
C SER A 431 -8.11 23.93 -8.37
N GLU A 432 -6.95 24.59 -8.39
CA GLU A 432 -6.56 25.45 -9.50
C GLU A 432 -6.72 24.64 -10.79
N ASN A 433 -7.65 25.08 -11.66
CA ASN A 433 -7.78 24.52 -12.99
C ASN A 433 -6.53 24.99 -13.76
N ILE A 434 -5.52 24.15 -13.84
CA ILE A 434 -4.46 24.29 -14.84
C ILE A 434 -4.88 23.52 -16.09
#